data_AF-A0A938GXD5-F1
#
_entry.id   AF-A0A938GXD5-F1
#
_cell.length_a   1.000
_cell.length_b   1.000
_cell.length_c   1.000
_cell.angle_alpha   90.00
_cell.angle_beta   90.00
_cell.angle_gamma   90.00
#
_symmetry.space_group_name_H-M   'P 1'
#
loop_
_entity.id
_entity.type
_entity.pdbx_description
1 polymer ?
#
loop_
_entity_poly.entity_id
_entity_poly.type
_entity_poly.pdbx_seq_one_letter_code
_entity_poly.pdbx_strand_id
1 'polypeptide(L)'
;MSFASLRLVGLGAAVFFAGFAAAQTSAPKAGPAEKPQKLVKVATLNSVEANREFQTNVQLVQAQRQAAIELSAAHEKETNPAKKKELKTQLDTLLARLNENNAQMRKTYGFSLDRNYTLVIETAHVYMFVTDEEAAKVEKAEAARKKK
;
A
#
# COMPACT_ATOMS: atom_id res chain seq x y z
N MET A 1 42.24 3.20 7.41
CA MET A 1 42.89 4.49 7.11
C MET A 1 41.81 5.52 6.87
N SER A 2 41.80 6.53 7.72
CA SER A 2 40.89 7.69 7.73
C SER A 2 41.43 8.75 6.77
N PHE A 3 40.56 9.44 6.03
CA PHE A 3 40.69 10.87 5.79
C PHE A 3 39.31 11.51 5.65
N ALA A 4 39.01 12.38 6.62
CA ALA A 4 38.02 13.43 6.53
C ALA A 4 38.64 14.67 5.84
N SER A 5 37.83 15.43 5.09
CA SER A 5 37.94 16.87 4.74
C SER A 5 36.77 17.18 3.79
N LEU A 6 35.66 17.86 4.12
CA LEU A 6 35.37 19.15 4.76
C LEU A 6 35.60 20.40 3.86
N ARG A 7 34.47 21.04 3.48
CA ARG A 7 34.26 22.46 3.06
C ARG A 7 34.78 22.85 1.65
N LEU A 8 34.24 23.80 0.88
CA LEU A 8 33.44 25.01 1.15
C LEU A 8 32.79 25.52 -0.18
N VAL A 9 31.55 26.01 -0.09
CA VAL A 9 30.93 27.20 -0.75
C VAL A 9 31.39 27.68 -2.16
N GLY A 10 30.43 27.69 -3.09
CA GLY A 10 29.97 28.91 -3.77
C GLY A 10 30.55 29.27 -5.14
N LEU A 11 29.69 29.32 -6.17
CA LEU A 11 29.68 30.44 -7.13
C LEU A 11 28.29 30.56 -7.75
N GLY A 12 27.65 31.70 -7.54
CA GLY A 12 26.34 32.03 -8.08
C GLY A 12 26.42 32.48 -9.54
N ALA A 13 25.45 32.06 -10.34
CA ALA A 13 25.09 32.74 -11.57
C ALA A 13 23.81 33.54 -11.29
N ALA A 14 23.98 34.85 -11.12
CA ALA A 14 22.88 35.80 -11.07
C ALA A 14 22.38 36.05 -12.50
N VAL A 15 21.14 35.67 -12.80
CA VAL A 15 20.43 36.14 -13.99
C VAL A 15 19.66 37.39 -13.58
N PHE A 16 20.05 38.53 -14.16
CA PHE A 16 19.31 39.79 -14.06
C PHE A 16 18.08 39.73 -14.98
N PHE A 17 16.88 39.82 -14.41
CA PHE A 17 15.66 40.21 -15.13
C PHE A 17 15.18 41.56 -14.61
N ALA A 18 15.01 42.51 -15.54
CA ALA A 18 14.52 43.85 -15.29
C ALA A 18 12.97 43.87 -15.18
N GLY A 19 12.49 44.36 -14.04
CA GLY A 19 11.17 44.94 -13.68
C GLY A 19 9.89 44.59 -14.45
N PHE A 20 8.91 43.98 -13.76
CA PHE A 20 7.74 44.67 -13.16
C PHE A 20 6.81 43.65 -12.46
N ALA A 21 6.09 44.13 -11.44
CA ALA A 21 5.08 43.47 -10.59
C ALA A 21 5.61 42.57 -9.45
N ALA A 22 5.56 43.12 -8.25
CA ALA A 22 5.71 42.43 -6.97
C ALA A 22 4.63 41.35 -6.81
N ALA A 23 4.97 40.10 -7.13
CA ALA A 23 4.31 38.95 -6.54
C ALA A 23 5.17 38.51 -5.36
N GLN A 24 4.72 38.82 -4.14
CA GLN A 24 5.27 38.22 -2.92
C GLN A 24 5.14 36.70 -3.07
N THR A 25 6.23 36.02 -3.44
CA THR A 25 6.34 34.59 -3.20
C THR A 25 6.45 34.42 -1.70
N SER A 26 5.30 34.36 -1.03
CA SER A 26 5.23 33.83 0.32
C SER A 26 5.88 32.45 0.28
N ALA A 27 7.04 32.30 0.93
CA ALA A 27 7.65 31.01 1.16
C ALA A 27 6.57 30.05 1.69
N PRO A 28 6.51 28.79 1.21
CA PRO A 28 5.53 27.85 1.70
C PRO A 28 5.68 27.77 3.21
N LYS A 29 4.63 28.18 3.93
CA LYS A 29 4.58 28.13 5.38
C LYS A 29 4.86 26.68 5.76
N ALA A 30 6.01 26.44 6.40
CA ALA A 30 6.37 25.12 6.86
C ALA A 30 5.21 24.60 7.71
N GLY A 31 4.54 23.56 7.21
CA GLY A 31 3.51 22.86 7.96
C GLY A 31 4.09 22.35 9.27
N PRO A 32 3.23 22.07 10.27
CA PRO A 32 3.69 21.47 11.52
C PRO A 32 4.58 20.26 11.22
N ALA A 33 5.75 20.20 11.86
CA ALA A 33 6.64 19.05 11.72
C ALA A 33 5.86 17.77 12.06
N GLU A 34 5.78 16.85 11.10
CA GLU A 34 5.11 15.57 11.31
C GLU A 34 5.80 14.82 12.44
N LYS A 35 5.03 14.37 13.43
CA LYS A 35 5.57 13.57 14.54
C LYS A 35 6.15 12.28 13.97
N PRO A 36 7.29 11.80 14.50
CA PRO A 36 7.92 10.58 14.01
C PRO A 36 6.98 9.38 14.14
N GLN A 37 6.76 8.66 13.03
CA GLN A 37 5.90 7.49 12.97
C GLN A 37 6.69 6.21 13.30
N LYS A 38 6.03 5.20 13.88
CA LYS A 38 6.62 3.88 14.19
C LYS A 38 5.81 2.78 13.51
N LEU A 39 6.51 1.77 12.98
CA LEU A 39 5.87 0.55 12.47
C LEU A 39 5.53 -0.39 13.64
N VAL A 40 4.34 -0.98 13.59
CA VAL A 40 3.85 -1.96 14.57
C VAL A 40 3.46 -3.22 13.81
N LYS A 41 3.95 -4.38 14.24
CA LYS A 41 3.53 -5.67 13.68
C LYS A 41 2.14 -6.01 14.19
N VAL A 42 1.17 -6.09 13.28
CA VAL A 42 -0.24 -6.40 13.60
C VAL A 42 -0.61 -7.86 13.33
N ALA A 43 0.10 -8.54 12.43
CA ALA A 43 -0.10 -9.94 12.11
C ALA A 43 1.17 -10.58 11.52
N THR A 44 1.24 -11.91 11.57
CA THR A 44 2.21 -12.73 10.82
C THR A 44 1.41 -13.74 10.00
N LEU A 45 1.68 -13.82 8.70
CA LEU A 45 1.01 -14.73 7.76
C LEU A 45 1.85 -16.01 7.65
N ASN A 46 1.46 -17.05 8.38
CA ASN A 46 2.31 -18.23 8.62
C ASN A 46 2.33 -19.26 7.47
N SER A 47 1.58 -19.04 6.40
CA SER A 47 1.58 -19.94 5.22
C SER A 47 1.36 -19.18 3.92
N VAL A 48 1.65 -19.85 2.80
CA VAL A 48 1.40 -19.31 1.45
C VAL A 48 -0.10 -19.07 1.24
N GLU A 49 -0.95 -19.98 1.72
CA GLU A 49 -2.41 -19.90 1.63
C GLU A 49 -2.93 -18.71 2.45
N ALA A 50 -2.45 -18.55 3.68
CA ALA A 50 -2.84 -17.42 4.53
C ALA A 50 -2.42 -16.08 3.92
N ASN A 51 -1.23 -16.01 3.28
CA ASN A 51 -0.78 -14.82 2.57
C ASN A 51 -1.66 -14.52 1.34
N ARG A 52 -2.00 -15.55 0.54
CA ARG A 52 -2.90 -15.40 -0.62
C ARG A 52 -4.29 -14.94 -0.20
N GLU A 53 -4.84 -15.55 0.84
CA GLU A 53 -6.16 -15.19 1.38
C GLU A 53 -6.17 -13.74 1.85
N PHE A 54 -5.17 -13.34 2.66
CA PHE A 54 -5.03 -11.97 3.10
C PHE A 54 -4.98 -10.99 1.92
N GLN A 55 -4.16 -11.25 0.90
CA GLN A 55 -4.05 -10.40 -0.27
C GLN A 55 -5.37 -10.31 -1.05
N THR A 56 -6.05 -11.44 -1.24
CA THR A 56 -7.37 -11.50 -1.89
C THR A 56 -8.38 -10.67 -1.12
N ASN A 57 -8.41 -10.80 0.21
CA ASN A 57 -9.32 -10.06 1.06
C ASN A 57 -9.03 -8.55 1.07
N VAL A 58 -7.75 -8.15 1.06
CA VAL A 58 -7.35 -6.74 0.91
C VAL A 58 -7.86 -6.18 -0.41
N GLN A 59 -7.66 -6.90 -1.53
CA GLN A 59 -8.16 -6.48 -2.83
C GLN A 59 -9.68 -6.36 -2.85
N LEU A 60 -10.38 -7.33 -2.25
CA LEU A 60 -11.84 -7.32 -2.15
C LEU A 60 -12.36 -6.07 -1.42
N VAL A 61 -11.84 -5.77 -0.23
CA VAL A 61 -12.34 -4.61 0.54
C VAL A 61 -11.98 -3.28 -0.13
N GLN A 62 -10.84 -3.20 -0.82
CA GLN A 62 -10.48 -2.01 -1.59
C GLN A 62 -11.38 -1.83 -2.82
N ALA A 63 -11.68 -2.91 -3.54
CA ALA A 63 -12.60 -2.89 -4.67
C ALA A 63 -14.03 -2.49 -4.23
N GLN A 64 -14.50 -3.02 -3.11
CA GLN A 64 -15.79 -2.64 -2.52
C GLN A 64 -15.83 -1.16 -2.13
N ARG A 65 -14.75 -0.63 -1.56
CA ARG A 65 -14.63 0.81 -1.25
C ARG A 65 -14.71 1.66 -2.51
N GLN A 66 -13.99 1.27 -3.56
CA GLN A 66 -14.00 1.99 -4.83
C GLN A 66 -15.39 1.97 -5.47
N ALA A 67 -16.05 0.81 -5.50
CA ALA A 67 -17.42 0.69 -6.00
C ALA A 67 -18.42 1.54 -5.18
N ALA A 68 -18.23 1.67 -3.86
CA ALA A 68 -19.07 2.53 -3.03
C ALA A 68 -18.88 4.02 -3.37
N ILE A 69 -17.65 4.45 -3.67
CA ILE A 69 -17.37 5.82 -4.14
C ILE A 69 -18.09 6.08 -5.47
N GLU A 70 -18.01 5.13 -6.41
CA GLU A 70 -18.65 5.25 -7.73
C GLU A 70 -20.18 5.28 -7.63
N LEU A 71 -20.78 4.40 -6.82
CA LEU A 71 -22.22 4.39 -6.57
C LEU A 71 -22.69 5.69 -5.88
N SER A 72 -21.92 6.21 -4.94
CA SER A 72 -22.21 7.49 -4.30
C SER A 72 -22.23 8.64 -5.32
N ALA A 73 -21.21 8.70 -6.18
CA ALA A 73 -21.13 9.71 -7.23
C ALA A 73 -22.27 9.59 -8.26
N ALA A 74 -22.68 8.36 -8.61
CA ALA A 74 -23.82 8.12 -9.49
C ALA A 74 -25.15 8.55 -8.83
N HIS A 75 -25.35 8.20 -7.55
CA HIS A 75 -26.52 8.59 -6.78
C HIS A 75 -26.67 10.12 -6.67
N GLU A 76 -25.57 10.83 -6.48
CA GLU A 76 -25.56 12.30 -6.40
C GLU A 76 -25.98 12.97 -7.72
N LYS A 77 -25.49 12.44 -8.85
CA LYS A 77 -25.77 12.97 -10.19
C LYS A 77 -27.14 12.58 -10.75
N GLU A 78 -27.76 11.53 -10.21
CA GLU A 78 -29.05 11.03 -10.69
C GLU A 78 -30.20 11.97 -10.32
N THR A 79 -31.04 12.27 -11.31
CA THR A 79 -32.19 13.18 -11.20
C THR A 79 -33.51 12.43 -11.17
N ASN A 80 -33.56 11.20 -11.72
CA ASN A 80 -34.74 10.35 -11.65
C ASN A 80 -34.94 9.81 -10.22
N PRO A 81 -36.08 10.08 -9.55
CA PRO A 81 -36.30 9.65 -8.16
C PRO A 81 -36.27 8.12 -7.96
N ALA A 82 -36.81 7.35 -8.90
CA ALA A 82 -36.86 5.89 -8.79
C ALA A 82 -35.45 5.29 -8.88
N LYS A 83 -34.68 5.74 -9.88
CA LYS A 83 -33.30 5.29 -10.08
C LYS A 83 -32.37 5.77 -8.95
N LYS A 84 -32.60 6.98 -8.43
CA LYS A 84 -31.89 7.48 -7.24
C LYS A 84 -32.15 6.59 -6.02
N LYS A 85 -33.39 6.19 -5.78
CA LYS A 85 -33.72 5.24 -4.70
C LYS A 85 -33.05 3.88 -4.88
N GLU A 86 -32.99 3.37 -6.11
CA GLU A 86 -32.30 2.12 -6.44
C GLU A 86 -30.80 2.21 -6.14
N LEU A 87 -30.12 3.25 -6.66
CA LEU A 87 -28.70 3.49 -6.40
C LEU A 87 -28.41 3.62 -4.91
N LYS A 88 -29.28 4.30 -4.15
CA LYS A 88 -29.14 4.39 -2.70
C LYS A 88 -29.22 3.01 -2.03
N THR A 89 -30.17 2.17 -2.44
CA THR A 89 -30.32 0.80 -1.90
C THR A 89 -29.08 -0.05 -2.18
N GLN A 90 -28.54 0.04 -3.40
CA GLN A 90 -27.30 -0.65 -3.78
C GLN A 90 -26.11 -0.15 -2.96
N LEU A 91 -25.99 1.18 -2.77
CA LEU A 91 -24.93 1.79 -1.96
C LEU A 91 -25.03 1.34 -0.50
N ASP A 92 -26.20 1.41 0.12
CA ASP A 92 -26.41 1.00 1.52
C ASP A 92 -26.03 -0.48 1.73
N THR A 93 -26.44 -1.34 0.79
CA THR A 93 -26.10 -2.77 0.81
C THR A 93 -24.59 -3.00 0.69
N LEU A 94 -23.93 -2.31 -0.24
CA LEU A 94 -22.50 -2.42 -0.44
C LEU A 94 -21.72 -1.91 0.78
N LEU A 95 -22.14 -0.80 1.38
CA LEU A 95 -21.53 -0.24 2.59
C LEU A 95 -21.67 -1.18 3.79
N ALA A 96 -22.83 -1.82 3.98
CA ALA A 96 -23.03 -2.81 5.03
C ALA A 96 -22.04 -3.98 4.88
N ARG A 97 -21.91 -4.52 3.67
CA ARG A 97 -20.98 -5.62 3.37
C ARG A 97 -19.51 -5.20 3.51
N LEU A 98 -19.16 -4.00 3.04
CA LEU A 98 -17.82 -3.43 3.20
C LEU A 98 -17.44 -3.32 4.68
N ASN A 99 -18.35 -2.83 5.51
CA ASN A 99 -18.14 -2.67 6.95
C ASN A 99 -17.98 -4.02 7.65
N GLU A 100 -18.80 -5.01 7.31
CA GLU A 100 -18.69 -6.37 7.82
C GLU A 100 -17.34 -7.00 7.45
N ASN A 101 -16.96 -6.94 6.18
CA ASN A 101 -15.68 -7.47 5.70
C ASN A 101 -14.48 -6.76 6.35
N ASN A 102 -14.52 -5.43 6.47
CA ASN A 102 -13.47 -4.66 7.12
C ASN A 102 -13.37 -4.96 8.63
N ALA A 103 -14.49 -5.19 9.30
CA ALA A 103 -14.50 -5.63 10.71
C ALA A 103 -13.87 -7.02 10.86
N GLN A 104 -14.16 -7.94 9.94
CA GLN A 104 -13.54 -9.26 9.93
C GLN A 104 -12.03 -9.16 9.65
N MET A 105 -11.60 -8.32 8.70
CA MET A 105 -10.18 -8.06 8.45
C MET A 105 -9.44 -7.52 9.67
N ARG A 106 -10.09 -6.63 10.43
CA ARG A 106 -9.53 -6.07 11.67
C ARG A 106 -9.38 -7.15 12.73
N LYS A 107 -10.40 -8.01 12.88
CA LYS A 107 -10.40 -9.10 13.85
C LYS A 107 -9.34 -10.16 13.53
N THR A 108 -9.21 -10.54 12.27
CA THR A 108 -8.34 -11.65 11.85
C THR A 108 -6.88 -11.22 11.67
N TYR A 109 -6.64 -10.02 11.12
CA TYR A 109 -5.30 -9.60 10.70
C TYR A 109 -4.85 -8.26 11.30
N GLY A 110 -5.68 -7.58 12.11
CA GLY A 110 -5.41 -6.21 12.55
C GLY A 110 -5.42 -5.19 11.39
N PHE A 111 -5.99 -5.56 10.24
CA PHE A 111 -6.06 -4.74 9.05
C PHE A 111 -7.34 -3.89 9.01
N SER A 112 -7.25 -2.65 8.53
CA SER A 112 -8.43 -1.83 8.28
C SER A 112 -8.22 -0.78 7.18
N LEU A 113 -9.28 -0.42 6.47
CA LEU A 113 -9.23 0.54 5.35
C LEU A 113 -8.82 1.97 5.74
N ASP A 114 -8.83 2.33 7.03
CA ASP A 114 -8.49 3.65 7.57
C ASP A 114 -7.00 3.80 7.96
N ARG A 115 -6.18 2.79 7.67
CA ARG A 115 -4.75 2.77 8.03
C ARG A 115 -3.88 2.42 6.82
N ASN A 116 -2.62 2.87 6.88
CA ASN A 116 -1.60 2.53 5.90
C ASN A 116 -0.77 1.36 6.44
N TYR A 117 -0.56 0.33 5.61
CA TYR A 117 0.17 -0.87 5.97
C TYR A 117 1.36 -1.08 5.03
N THR A 118 2.42 -1.70 5.57
CA THR A 118 3.55 -2.21 4.80
C THR A 118 3.68 -3.70 5.09
N LEU A 119 3.77 -4.51 4.03
CA LEU A 119 4.02 -5.95 4.14
C LEU A 119 5.54 -6.18 4.07
N VAL A 120 6.09 -6.86 5.07
CA VAL A 120 7.50 -7.30 5.08
C VAL A 120 7.53 -8.80 4.84
N ILE A 121 8.29 -9.25 3.84
CA ILE A 121 8.40 -10.66 3.48
C ILE A 121 9.55 -11.28 4.29
N GLU A 122 9.20 -12.11 5.27
CA GLU A 122 10.20 -12.83 6.10
C GLU A 122 10.69 -14.12 5.42
N THR A 123 9.79 -14.84 4.72
CA THR A 123 10.10 -16.10 4.04
C THR A 123 9.52 -16.10 2.62
N ALA A 124 10.33 -16.50 1.64
CA ALA A 124 9.91 -16.67 0.25
C ALA A 124 10.44 -18.00 -0.30
N HIS A 125 9.58 -18.74 -1.02
CA HIS A 125 9.94 -19.96 -1.71
C HIS A 125 9.96 -19.72 -3.22
N VAL A 126 11.04 -20.13 -3.89
CA VAL A 126 11.20 -20.04 -5.34
C VAL A 126 11.28 -21.46 -5.88
N TYR A 127 10.41 -21.79 -6.83
CA TYR A 127 10.31 -23.12 -7.43
C TYR A 127 10.69 -23.08 -8.91
N MET A 128 11.19 -24.19 -9.43
CA MET A 128 11.45 -24.41 -10.85
C MET A 128 10.84 -25.74 -11.29
N PHE A 129 10.35 -25.81 -12.53
CA PHE A 129 9.95 -27.08 -13.13
C PHE A 129 11.20 -27.86 -13.56
N VAL A 130 11.25 -29.14 -13.20
CA VAL A 130 12.37 -30.04 -13.47
C VAL A 130 11.85 -31.44 -13.77
N THR A 131 12.63 -32.24 -14.48
CA THR A 131 12.35 -33.69 -14.60
C THR A 131 12.73 -34.42 -13.31
N ASP A 132 12.30 -35.68 -13.15
CA ASP A 132 12.68 -36.51 -12.00
C ASP A 132 14.21 -36.71 -11.92
N GLU A 133 14.87 -36.86 -13.07
CA GLU A 133 16.33 -36.99 -13.13
C GLU A 133 17.04 -35.71 -12.67
N GLU A 134 16.48 -34.55 -12.99
CA GLU A 134 17.00 -33.25 -12.54
C GLU A 134 16.72 -33.01 -11.06
N ALA A 135 15.53 -33.34 -10.57
CA ALA A 135 15.18 -33.28 -9.16
C ALA A 135 16.14 -34.13 -8.31
N ALA A 136 16.39 -35.38 -8.70
CA ALA A 136 17.32 -36.26 -8.00
C ALA A 136 18.77 -35.71 -7.96
N LYS A 137 19.19 -34.99 -9.01
CA LYS A 137 20.50 -34.31 -9.02
C LYS A 137 20.53 -33.13 -8.05
N VAL A 138 19.48 -32.31 -8.03
CA VAL A 138 19.34 -31.16 -7.12
C VAL A 138 19.31 -31.62 -5.67
N GLU A 139 18.52 -32.63 -5.33
CA GLU A 139 18.41 -33.19 -3.97
C GLU A 139 19.74 -33.73 -3.46
N LYS A 140 20.47 -34.49 -4.30
CA LYS A 140 21.82 -34.97 -3.96
C LYS A 140 22.78 -33.81 -3.71
N ALA A 141 22.72 -32.76 -4.52
CA ALA A 141 23.56 -31.57 -4.36
C ALA A 141 23.22 -30.80 -3.08
N GLU A 142 21.94 -30.66 -2.72
CA GLU A 142 21.51 -30.04 -1.46
C GLU A 142 21.93 -30.84 -0.23
N ALA A 143 21.74 -32.16 -0.25
CA ALA A 143 22.13 -33.04 0.84
C ALA A 143 23.64 -33.01 1.10
N ALA A 144 24.46 -32.86 0.04
CA ALA A 144 25.91 -32.69 0.16
C ALA A 144 26.29 -31.31 0.75
N ARG A 145 25.52 -30.25 0.45
CA ARG A 145 25.74 -28.91 1.02
C ARG A 145 25.41 -28.83 2.51
N LYS A 146 24.36 -29.51 2.97
CA LYS A 146 23.92 -29.51 4.39
C LYS A 146 24.84 -30.31 5.33
N LYS A 147 25.77 -31.11 4.80
CA LYS A 147 26.74 -31.90 5.56
C LYS A 147 28.09 -31.21 5.76
N LYS A 148 28.28 -30.01 5.21
CA LYS A 148 29.44 -29.14 5.42
C LYS A 148 29.10 -28.05 6.42
#